data_AF-A0A7Y6PLA4-F1
#
_entry.id   AF-A0A7Y6PLA4-F1
#
_cell.length_a   1.000
_cell.length_b   1.000
_cell.length_c   1.000
_cell.angle_alpha   90.00
_cell.angle_beta   90.00
_cell.angle_gamma   90.00
#
_symmetry.space_group_name_H-M   'P 1'
#
loop_
_entity.id
_entity.type
_entity.pdbx_description
1 polymer ?
#
loop_
_entity_poly.entity_id
_entity_poly.type
_entity_poly.pdbx_seq_one_letter_code
_entity_poly.pdbx_strand_id
1 'polypeptide(L)'
;MWARVHKLDRVRPSPAGGAVVVIEDERSVTQMQRVPSLSTLVAVARVLAARRALEAKFDGKGEIRYAATALPNFLSEAVTRAGAAIATRDGEKILVPAQPAGVAATVDIAFSELAHHARGSIGIVDVATALKQYEERRRTSPLDRDKEPEKYWTAVFELSALAGEQARRGGGRWIDTRDLPVPFAIKFADGKVSHPTVVAQKIVEGADVETAKSADPT
;
A
#
# COMPACT_ATOMS: atom_id res chain seq x y z
N MET A 1 4.90 13.31 -5.50
CA MET A 1 4.86 11.95 -6.08
C MET A 1 4.21 10.97 -5.13
N TRP A 2 2.94 10.65 -5.39
CA TRP A 2 2.04 9.88 -4.53
C TRP A 2 2.43 8.41 -4.35
N ALA A 3 3.17 7.85 -5.31
CA ALA A 3 3.57 6.45 -5.33
C ALA A 3 4.84 6.15 -4.52
N ARG A 4 5.30 7.01 -3.61
CA ARG A 4 6.48 6.73 -2.79
C ARG A 4 6.13 5.88 -1.56
N VAL A 5 5.62 4.66 -1.77
CA VAL A 5 5.10 3.79 -0.68
C VAL A 5 6.17 3.42 0.36
N HIS A 6 7.42 3.31 -0.08
CA HIS A 6 8.57 2.88 0.73
C HIS A 6 9.37 4.04 1.36
N LYS A 7 8.97 5.30 1.11
CA LYS A 7 9.68 6.50 1.58
C LYS A 7 8.70 7.42 2.31
N LEU A 8 9.22 8.16 3.28
CA LEU A 8 8.49 9.27 3.89
C LEU A 8 8.78 10.53 3.05
N ASP A 9 7.80 11.42 2.89
CA ASP A 9 8.01 12.63 2.08
C ASP A 9 8.70 13.73 2.88
N ARG A 10 8.09 14.17 3.99
CA ARG A 10 8.71 15.14 4.90
C ARG A 10 8.56 14.70 6.35
N VAL A 11 9.65 14.74 7.11
CA VAL A 11 9.65 14.49 8.55
C VAL A 11 10.17 15.72 9.25
N ARG A 12 9.40 16.27 10.17
CA ARG A 12 9.73 17.47 10.94
C ARG A 12 9.82 17.13 12.42
N PRO A 13 11.02 16.93 12.97
CA PRO A 13 11.20 16.73 14.41
C PRO A 13 10.62 17.90 15.20
N SER A 14 10.00 17.59 16.32
CA SER A 14 9.48 18.55 17.28
C SER A 14 10.49 18.71 18.43
N PRO A 15 10.65 19.93 18.98
CA PRO A 15 11.43 20.17 20.19
C PRO A 15 10.98 19.31 21.40
N ALA A 16 9.72 18.86 21.41
CA ALA A 16 9.17 17.99 22.46
C ALA A 16 9.52 16.50 22.30
N GLY A 17 10.43 16.16 21.37
CA GLY A 17 10.90 14.78 21.14
C GLY A 17 9.99 13.92 20.25
N GLY A 18 8.97 14.49 19.62
CA GLY A 18 8.13 13.82 18.61
C GLY A 18 8.47 14.26 17.18
N ALA A 19 7.64 13.91 16.20
CA ALA A 19 7.75 14.46 14.84
C ALA A 19 6.39 14.64 14.14
N VAL A 20 6.33 15.58 13.19
CA VAL A 20 5.26 15.67 12.21
C VAL A 20 5.74 15.01 10.91
N VAL A 21 5.11 13.90 10.53
CA VAL A 21 5.34 13.24 9.24
C VAL A 21 4.29 13.71 8.26
N VAL A 22 4.70 14.38 7.19
CA VAL A 22 3.81 14.79 6.10
C VAL A 22 3.91 13.79 4.97
N ILE A 23 2.75 13.28 4.56
CA ILE A 23 2.55 12.44 3.37
C ILE A 23 1.92 13.32 2.30
N GLU A 24 2.56 13.42 1.15
CA GLU A 24 2.11 14.30 0.06
C GLU A 24 1.42 13.50 -1.04
N ASP A 25 0.21 13.92 -1.41
CA ASP A 25 -0.52 13.39 -2.55
C ASP A 25 -0.87 14.54 -3.52
N GLU A 26 -0.14 14.58 -4.63
CA GLU A 26 -0.28 15.63 -5.64
C GLU A 26 -1.35 15.31 -6.69
N ARG A 27 -1.98 14.13 -6.60
CA ARG A 27 -3.04 13.73 -7.53
C ARG A 27 -4.25 14.63 -7.37
N SER A 28 -4.95 14.86 -8.47
CA SER A 28 -6.31 15.40 -8.44
C SER A 28 -7.31 14.35 -7.94
N VAL A 29 -8.47 14.81 -7.49
CA VAL A 29 -9.62 13.95 -7.11
C VAL A 29 -9.95 12.96 -8.23
N THR A 30 -9.97 13.42 -9.49
CA THR A 30 -10.20 12.57 -10.66
C THR A 30 -9.15 11.48 -10.82
N GLN A 31 -7.86 11.81 -10.62
CA GLN A 31 -6.80 10.81 -10.70
C GLN A 31 -6.92 9.76 -9.58
N MET A 32 -7.28 10.18 -8.36
CA MET A 32 -7.52 9.26 -7.24
C MET A 32 -8.70 8.32 -7.49
N GLN A 33 -9.73 8.81 -8.18
CA GLN A 33 -10.95 8.06 -8.51
C GLN A 33 -10.81 7.11 -9.69
N ARG A 34 -9.73 7.17 -10.49
CA ARG A 34 -9.52 6.25 -11.63
C ARG A 34 -9.52 4.79 -11.20
N VAL A 35 -8.78 4.50 -10.12
CA VAL A 35 -8.71 3.17 -9.49
C VAL A 35 -8.81 3.40 -7.97
N PRO A 36 -10.03 3.51 -7.41
CA PRO A 36 -10.23 3.85 -6.00
C PRO A 36 -9.52 2.88 -5.05
N SER A 37 -9.59 1.58 -5.35
CA SER A 37 -8.95 0.52 -4.59
C SER A 37 -7.43 0.68 -4.49
N LEU A 38 -6.76 0.97 -5.60
CA LEU A 38 -5.33 1.25 -5.62
C LEU A 38 -4.98 2.49 -4.80
N SER A 39 -5.76 3.58 -4.97
CA SER A 39 -5.57 4.81 -4.20
C SER A 39 -5.69 4.58 -2.69
N THR A 40 -6.69 3.79 -2.27
CA THR A 40 -6.88 3.39 -0.87
C THR A 40 -5.69 2.60 -0.34
N LEU A 41 -5.27 1.55 -1.05
CA LEU A 41 -4.16 0.69 -0.61
C LEU A 41 -2.84 1.47 -0.48
N VAL A 42 -2.54 2.33 -1.45
CA VAL A 42 -1.33 3.16 -1.42
C VAL A 42 -1.37 4.17 -0.28
N ALA A 43 -2.49 4.85 -0.07
CA ALA A 43 -2.61 5.83 1.01
C ALA A 43 -2.48 5.16 2.39
N VAL A 44 -3.20 4.05 2.62
CA VAL A 44 -3.13 3.29 3.88
C VAL A 44 -1.71 2.76 4.10
N ALA A 45 -1.05 2.20 3.08
CA ALA A 45 0.32 1.72 3.21
C ALA A 45 1.29 2.83 3.65
N ARG A 46 1.18 4.03 3.05
CA ARG A 46 2.02 5.19 3.40
C ARG A 46 1.76 5.68 4.82
N VAL A 47 0.51 5.73 5.25
CA VAL A 47 0.15 6.12 6.63
C VAL A 47 0.70 5.11 7.62
N LEU A 48 0.52 3.81 7.38
CA LEU A 48 1.06 2.76 8.24
C LEU A 48 2.60 2.79 8.28
N ALA A 49 3.27 3.06 7.16
CA ALA A 49 4.72 3.23 7.10
C ALA A 49 5.18 4.45 7.93
N ALA A 50 4.47 5.57 7.85
CA ALA A 50 4.74 6.74 8.68
C ALA A 50 4.56 6.46 10.17
N ARG A 51 3.54 5.69 10.56
CA ARG A 51 3.33 5.26 11.95
C ARG A 51 4.52 4.44 12.47
N ARG A 52 4.98 3.48 11.69
CA ARG A 52 6.17 2.67 12.05
C ARG A 52 7.41 3.54 12.21
N ALA A 53 7.60 4.50 11.31
CA ALA A 53 8.74 5.40 11.42
C ALA A 53 8.66 6.29 12.69
N LEU A 54 7.47 6.73 13.09
CA LEU A 54 7.27 7.43 14.36
C LEU A 54 7.56 6.53 15.55
N GLU A 55 7.05 5.30 15.55
CA GLU A 55 7.31 4.30 16.60
C GLU A 55 8.81 4.03 16.74
N ALA A 56 9.52 3.82 15.63
CA ALA A 56 10.92 3.44 15.64
C ALA A 56 11.89 4.59 15.96
N LYS A 57 11.56 5.84 15.60
CA LYS A 57 12.50 6.98 15.69
C LYS A 57 12.13 8.03 16.72
N PHE A 58 10.88 8.04 17.17
CA PHE A 58 10.31 9.10 18.00
C PHE A 58 9.45 8.52 19.15
N ASP A 59 9.65 7.26 19.53
CA ASP A 59 8.86 6.54 20.55
C ASP A 59 7.34 6.60 20.32
N GLY A 60 6.93 6.68 19.06
CA GLY A 60 5.52 6.83 18.67
C GLY A 60 4.95 8.23 18.89
N LYS A 61 5.75 9.19 19.37
CA LYS A 61 5.33 10.56 19.62
C LYS A 61 5.32 11.35 18.32
N GLY A 62 4.17 11.87 17.94
CA GLY A 62 4.06 12.68 16.74
C GLY A 62 2.68 12.71 16.13
N GLU A 63 2.60 13.32 14.95
CA GLU A 63 1.41 13.39 14.13
C GLU A 63 1.75 13.02 12.68
N ILE A 64 0.83 12.35 12.01
CA ILE A 64 0.92 12.08 10.58
C ILE A 64 -0.11 12.95 9.88
N ARG A 65 0.33 13.69 8.87
CA ARG A 65 -0.52 14.59 8.08
C ARG A 65 -0.53 14.15 6.63
N TYR A 66 -1.71 13.83 6.12
CA TYR A 66 -1.94 13.56 4.71
C TYR A 66 -2.27 14.88 4.01
N ALA A 67 -1.31 15.43 3.28
CA ALA A 67 -1.41 16.70 2.58
C ALA A 67 -1.84 16.48 1.13
N ALA A 68 -3.03 16.96 0.79
CA ALA A 68 -3.55 16.95 -0.58
C ALA A 68 -4.43 18.19 -0.81
N THR A 69 -4.68 18.54 -2.08
CA THR A 69 -5.57 19.66 -2.43
C THR A 69 -7.02 19.36 -2.03
N ALA A 70 -7.47 18.13 -2.28
CA ALA A 70 -8.77 17.60 -1.89
C ALA A 70 -8.72 16.06 -1.92
N LEU A 71 -9.48 15.40 -1.05
CA LEU A 71 -9.63 13.94 -1.06
C LEU A 71 -11.09 13.55 -1.38
N PRO A 72 -11.31 12.52 -2.20
CA PRO A 72 -12.61 11.84 -2.25
C PRO A 72 -12.98 11.27 -0.87
N ASN A 73 -14.28 11.17 -0.57
CA ASN A 73 -14.78 10.67 0.72
C ASN A 73 -14.21 9.30 1.12
N PHE A 74 -14.15 8.34 0.18
CA PHE A 74 -13.62 7.01 0.45
C PHE A 74 -12.16 7.05 0.94
N LEU A 75 -11.36 7.97 0.40
CA LEU A 75 -9.94 8.08 0.73
C LEU A 75 -9.76 8.86 2.03
N SER A 76 -10.59 9.88 2.27
CA SER A 76 -10.65 10.62 3.54
C SER A 76 -10.89 9.67 4.72
N GLU A 77 -11.86 8.77 4.59
CA GLU A 77 -12.16 7.76 5.60
C GLU A 77 -10.98 6.78 5.79
N ALA A 78 -10.43 6.23 4.70
CA ALA A 78 -9.32 5.29 4.78
C ALA A 78 -8.07 5.89 5.46
N VAL A 79 -7.73 7.14 5.11
CA VAL A 79 -6.57 7.87 5.65
C VAL A 79 -6.73 8.18 7.13
N THR A 80 -7.90 8.70 7.53
CA THR A 80 -8.17 9.07 8.93
C THR A 80 -8.22 7.85 9.83
N ARG A 81 -8.83 6.74 9.37
CA ARG A 81 -8.83 5.45 10.07
C ARG A 81 -7.44 4.84 10.19
N ALA A 82 -6.60 4.96 9.15
CA ALA A 82 -5.22 4.47 9.21
C ALA A 82 -4.35 5.22 10.23
N GLY A 83 -4.76 6.45 10.60
CA GLY A 83 -4.18 7.24 11.68
C GLY A 83 -3.50 8.53 11.25
N ALA A 84 -3.83 9.07 10.07
CA ALA A 84 -3.35 10.37 9.63
C ALA A 84 -4.45 11.44 9.69
N ALA A 85 -4.11 12.64 10.10
CA ALA A 85 -4.95 13.82 9.92
C ALA A 85 -4.91 14.27 8.46
N ILE A 86 -6.00 14.81 7.93
CA ILE A 86 -6.03 15.44 6.62
C ILE A 86 -5.60 16.90 6.80
N ALA A 87 -4.60 17.32 6.04
CA ALA A 87 -4.07 18.67 6.11
C ALA A 87 -4.20 19.41 4.78
N THR A 88 -4.04 20.74 4.82
CA THR A 88 -3.82 21.57 3.64
C THR A 88 -2.61 21.07 2.85
N ARG A 89 -2.54 21.44 1.57
CA ARG A 89 -1.49 20.97 0.65
C ARG A 89 -0.06 21.22 1.13
N ASP A 90 0.16 22.32 1.86
CA ASP A 90 1.46 22.63 2.48
C ASP A 90 1.79 21.73 3.68
N GLY A 91 0.80 21.04 4.24
CA GLY A 91 0.90 20.18 5.42
C GLY A 91 0.83 20.94 6.75
N GLU A 92 0.50 22.23 6.75
CA GLU A 92 0.54 23.06 7.95
C GLU A 92 -0.75 23.02 8.76
N LYS A 93 -1.90 23.16 8.10
CA LYS A 93 -3.21 23.25 8.77
C LYS A 93 -3.96 21.95 8.66
N ILE A 94 -4.39 21.42 9.80
CA ILE A 94 -5.29 20.26 9.87
C ILE A 94 -6.71 20.70 9.48
N LEU A 95 -7.30 19.96 8.55
CA LEU A 95 -8.68 20.13 8.09
C LEU A 95 -9.60 19.09 8.72
N VAL A 96 -9.11 17.84 8.84
CA VAL A 96 -9.83 16.73 9.48
C VAL A 96 -8.86 16.01 10.41
N PRO A 97 -9.17 15.84 11.71
CA PRO A 97 -8.30 15.14 12.63
C PRO A 97 -8.20 13.65 12.29
N ALA A 98 -7.11 13.01 12.70
CA ALA A 98 -6.98 11.55 12.63
C ALA A 98 -8.07 10.90 13.49
N GLN A 99 -8.60 9.77 13.03
CA GLN A 99 -9.58 8.96 13.78
C GLN A 99 -9.17 7.48 13.73
N PRO A 100 -8.07 7.10 14.40
CA PRO A 100 -7.49 5.77 14.26
C PRO A 100 -8.50 4.66 14.58
N ALA A 101 -8.68 3.73 13.64
CA ALA A 101 -9.56 2.58 13.78
C ALA A 101 -9.01 1.41 12.95
N GLY A 102 -9.57 0.21 13.12
CA GLY A 102 -9.17 -0.94 12.31
C GLY A 102 -9.41 -0.68 10.81
N VAL A 103 -8.38 -0.90 9.99
CA VAL A 103 -8.42 -0.76 8.52
C VAL A 103 -8.47 -2.10 7.77
N ALA A 104 -8.42 -3.23 8.49
CA ALA A 104 -8.35 -4.56 7.89
C ALA A 104 -9.48 -4.83 6.89
N ALA A 105 -10.74 -4.50 7.23
CA ALA A 105 -11.88 -4.67 6.32
C ALA A 105 -11.77 -3.78 5.06
N THR A 106 -11.35 -2.52 5.23
CA THR A 106 -11.14 -1.58 4.12
C THR A 106 -10.06 -2.09 3.16
N VAL A 107 -8.95 -2.60 3.71
CA VAL A 107 -7.83 -3.17 2.94
C VAL A 107 -8.25 -4.45 2.22
N ASP A 108 -8.98 -5.33 2.89
CA ASP A 108 -9.46 -6.60 2.33
C ASP A 108 -10.39 -6.37 1.13
N ILE A 109 -11.34 -5.43 1.25
CA ILE A 109 -12.23 -5.02 0.15
C ILE A 109 -11.41 -4.38 -0.98
N ALA A 110 -10.51 -3.45 -0.66
CA ALA A 110 -9.70 -2.77 -1.67
C ALA A 110 -8.81 -3.74 -2.46
N PHE A 111 -8.22 -4.76 -1.83
CA PHE A 111 -7.47 -5.78 -2.57
C PHE A 111 -8.37 -6.61 -3.49
N SER A 112 -9.57 -6.99 -3.03
CA SER A 112 -10.53 -7.74 -3.86
C SER A 112 -10.98 -6.92 -5.08
N GLU A 113 -11.31 -5.65 -4.88
CA GLU A 113 -11.64 -4.71 -5.97
C GLU A 113 -10.46 -4.47 -6.91
N LEU A 114 -9.24 -4.36 -6.39
CA LEU A 114 -8.05 -4.16 -7.22
C LEU A 114 -7.75 -5.39 -8.07
N ALA A 115 -7.90 -6.61 -7.53
CA ALA A 115 -7.76 -7.83 -8.32
C ALA A 115 -8.81 -7.90 -9.44
N HIS A 116 -10.05 -7.47 -9.15
CA HIS A 116 -11.10 -7.36 -10.14
C HIS A 116 -10.76 -6.34 -11.25
N HIS A 117 -10.23 -5.18 -10.87
CA HIS A 117 -9.76 -4.17 -11.82
C HIS A 117 -8.60 -4.70 -12.67
N ALA A 118 -7.59 -5.31 -12.05
CA ALA A 118 -6.38 -5.79 -12.71
C ALA A 118 -6.66 -6.90 -13.74
N ARG A 119 -7.57 -7.83 -13.43
CA ARG A 119 -7.99 -8.87 -14.39
C ARG A 119 -8.86 -8.28 -15.51
N GLY A 120 -9.73 -7.31 -15.18
CA GLY A 120 -10.58 -6.62 -16.13
C GLY A 120 -9.81 -5.79 -17.14
N SER A 121 -8.72 -5.14 -16.71
CA SER A 121 -7.87 -4.30 -17.58
C SER A 121 -7.12 -5.09 -18.67
N ILE A 122 -6.95 -6.41 -18.48
CA ILE A 122 -6.35 -7.32 -19.47
C ILE A 122 -7.38 -8.27 -20.11
N GLY A 123 -8.67 -8.10 -19.81
CA GLY A 123 -9.74 -8.92 -20.38
C GLY A 123 -9.76 -10.38 -19.92
N ILE A 124 -9.20 -10.69 -18.75
CA ILE A 124 -9.15 -12.05 -18.20
C ILE A 124 -10.12 -12.20 -17.02
N VAL A 125 -10.94 -13.25 -17.06
CA VAL A 125 -11.89 -13.55 -15.98
C VAL A 125 -11.25 -14.34 -14.86
N ASP A 126 -10.43 -15.34 -15.19
CA ASP A 126 -9.80 -16.21 -14.19
C ASP A 126 -8.58 -15.57 -13.52
N VAL A 127 -8.60 -15.52 -12.18
CA VAL A 127 -7.56 -14.89 -11.36
C VAL A 127 -6.19 -15.57 -11.54
N ALA A 128 -6.16 -16.91 -11.62
CA ALA A 128 -4.89 -17.64 -11.74
C ALA A 128 -4.21 -17.35 -13.08
N THR A 129 -4.99 -17.30 -14.16
CA THR A 129 -4.51 -16.96 -15.51
C THR A 129 -4.05 -15.50 -15.58
N ALA A 130 -4.82 -14.58 -15.00
CA ALA A 130 -4.45 -13.16 -14.93
C ALA A 130 -3.14 -12.96 -14.16
N LEU A 131 -3.00 -13.62 -13.00
CA LEU A 131 -1.76 -13.58 -12.20
C LEU A 131 -0.55 -14.02 -13.03
N LYS A 132 -0.61 -15.20 -13.67
CA LYS A 132 0.48 -15.73 -14.50
C LYS A 132 0.89 -14.75 -15.59
N GLN A 133 -0.08 -14.14 -16.28
CA GLN A 133 0.21 -13.19 -17.35
C GLN A 133 0.84 -11.89 -16.82
N TYR A 134 0.37 -11.36 -15.70
CA TYR A 134 1.00 -10.20 -15.07
C TYR A 134 2.44 -10.50 -14.65
N GLU A 135 2.68 -11.67 -14.06
CA GLU A 135 4.04 -12.08 -13.68
C GLU A 135 4.96 -12.19 -14.90
N GLU A 136 4.53 -12.88 -15.97
CA GLU A 136 5.30 -13.02 -17.21
C GLU A 136 5.59 -11.66 -17.87
N ARG A 137 4.60 -10.77 -17.91
CA ARG A 137 4.75 -9.41 -18.43
C ARG A 137 5.77 -8.59 -17.64
N ARG A 138 5.91 -8.84 -16.33
CA ARG A 138 6.91 -8.15 -15.50
C ARG A 138 8.29 -8.78 -15.60
N ARG A 139 8.39 -10.11 -15.69
CA ARG A 139 9.68 -10.80 -15.96
C ARG A 139 10.31 -10.36 -17.29
N THR A 140 9.49 -10.13 -18.32
CA THR A 140 9.96 -9.67 -19.65
C THR A 140 10.17 -8.17 -19.76
N SER A 141 9.65 -7.40 -18.80
CA SER A 141 9.72 -5.93 -18.77
C SER A 141 9.70 -5.45 -17.32
N PRO A 142 10.84 -5.61 -16.61
CA PRO A 142 10.95 -5.23 -15.20
C PRO A 142 10.86 -3.71 -15.05
N LEU A 143 10.45 -3.28 -13.85
CA LEU A 143 10.32 -1.87 -13.51
C LEU A 143 11.32 -1.48 -12.42
N ASP A 144 11.87 -0.29 -12.57
CA ASP A 144 12.77 0.30 -11.59
C ASP A 144 11.97 1.19 -10.63
N ARG A 145 12.05 0.87 -9.34
CA ARG A 145 11.31 1.54 -8.26
C ARG A 145 11.60 3.04 -8.18
N ASP A 146 12.81 3.47 -8.47
CA ASP A 146 13.24 4.86 -8.32
C ASP A 146 13.07 5.66 -9.63
N LYS A 147 13.17 5.01 -10.80
CA LYS A 147 12.94 5.68 -12.10
C LYS A 147 11.46 5.83 -12.44
N GLU A 148 10.63 4.85 -12.10
CA GLU A 148 9.20 4.86 -12.43
C GLU A 148 8.30 4.39 -11.27
N PRO A 149 8.35 5.05 -10.10
CA PRO A 149 7.65 4.60 -8.89
C PRO A 149 6.14 4.42 -9.08
N GLU A 150 5.48 5.26 -9.87
CA GLU A 150 4.04 5.11 -10.12
C GLU A 150 3.68 3.79 -10.80
N LYS A 151 4.43 3.43 -11.84
CA LYS A 151 4.25 2.17 -12.55
C LYS A 151 4.68 0.98 -11.70
N TYR A 152 5.82 1.11 -11.02
CA TYR A 152 6.35 0.09 -10.11
C TYR A 152 5.34 -0.28 -9.04
N TRP A 153 4.87 0.69 -8.25
CA TRP A 153 3.99 0.41 -7.12
C TRP A 153 2.61 -0.04 -7.57
N THR A 154 2.10 0.50 -8.68
CA THR A 154 0.86 -0.01 -9.30
C THR A 154 1.00 -1.50 -9.62
N ALA A 155 2.08 -1.90 -10.30
CA ALA A 155 2.32 -3.29 -10.64
C ALA A 155 2.48 -4.19 -9.40
N VAL A 156 3.17 -3.71 -8.35
CA VAL A 156 3.31 -4.43 -7.08
C VAL A 156 1.94 -4.68 -6.45
N PHE A 157 1.09 -3.65 -6.35
CA PHE A 157 -0.24 -3.78 -5.74
C PHE A 157 -1.18 -4.67 -6.57
N GLU A 158 -1.16 -4.56 -7.90
CA GLU A 158 -1.98 -5.39 -8.79
C GLU A 158 -1.57 -6.87 -8.71
N LEU A 159 -0.27 -7.17 -8.76
CA LEU A 159 0.24 -8.53 -8.57
C LEU A 159 -0.10 -9.07 -7.18
N SER A 160 0.06 -8.25 -6.14
CA SER A 160 -0.30 -8.63 -4.77
C SER A 160 -1.78 -8.93 -4.64
N ALA A 161 -2.64 -8.13 -5.27
CA ALA A 161 -4.08 -8.33 -5.27
C ALA A 161 -4.47 -9.65 -5.94
N LEU A 162 -3.92 -9.93 -7.14
CA LEU A 162 -4.19 -11.16 -7.87
C LEU A 162 -3.67 -12.40 -7.11
N ALA A 163 -2.43 -12.35 -6.62
CA ALA A 163 -1.84 -13.42 -5.80
C ALA A 163 -2.63 -13.64 -4.53
N GLY A 164 -3.12 -12.56 -3.92
CA GLY A 164 -3.89 -12.63 -2.71
C GLY A 164 -5.27 -13.22 -2.90
N GLU A 165 -6.03 -12.78 -3.90
CA GLU A 165 -7.32 -13.37 -4.22
C GLU A 165 -7.20 -14.84 -4.63
N GLN A 166 -6.10 -15.22 -5.30
CA GLN A 166 -5.79 -16.62 -5.57
C GLN A 166 -5.58 -17.42 -4.27
N ALA A 167 -4.84 -16.85 -3.31
CA ALA A 167 -4.59 -17.48 -2.01
C ALA A 167 -5.84 -17.54 -1.12
N ARG A 168 -6.74 -16.55 -1.19
CA ARG A 168 -7.99 -16.49 -0.42
C ARG A 168 -8.95 -17.64 -0.74
N ARG A 169 -8.85 -18.26 -1.93
CA ARG A 169 -9.57 -19.51 -2.24
C ARG A 169 -9.27 -20.63 -1.23
N GLY A 170 -8.12 -20.58 -0.55
CA GLY A 170 -7.73 -21.47 0.55
C GLY A 170 -8.06 -20.96 1.96
N GLY A 171 -8.87 -19.91 2.11
CA GLY A 171 -9.31 -19.39 3.41
C GLY A 171 -8.44 -18.30 4.05
N GLY A 172 -7.50 -17.72 3.28
CA GLY A 172 -6.69 -16.58 3.74
C GLY A 172 -7.48 -15.28 3.94
N ARG A 173 -6.99 -14.39 4.80
CA ARG A 173 -7.52 -13.02 4.98
C ARG A 173 -6.40 -12.00 4.95
N TRP A 174 -6.66 -10.84 4.35
CA TRP A 174 -5.71 -9.73 4.39
C TRP A 174 -5.57 -9.18 5.81
N ILE A 175 -4.33 -8.95 6.21
CA ILE A 175 -3.96 -8.32 7.48
C ILE A 175 -2.94 -7.21 7.21
N ASP A 176 -2.92 -6.20 8.07
CA ASP A 176 -1.78 -5.31 8.15
C ASP A 176 -0.63 -5.97 8.93
N THR A 177 0.62 -5.69 8.52
CA THR A 177 1.82 -6.22 9.18
C THR A 177 2.76 -5.09 9.55
N ARG A 178 3.49 -5.26 10.67
CA ARG A 178 4.44 -4.26 11.15
C ARG A 178 5.82 -4.41 10.52
N ASP A 179 6.12 -5.55 9.93
CA ASP A 179 7.51 -5.93 9.62
C ASP A 179 7.91 -5.67 8.17
N LEU A 180 7.01 -5.11 7.35
CA LEU A 180 7.23 -4.94 5.91
C LEU A 180 7.16 -3.49 5.43
N PRO A 181 7.93 -3.12 4.37
CA PRO A 181 7.80 -1.82 3.71
C PRO A 181 6.39 -1.58 3.14
N VAL A 182 5.80 -2.59 2.51
CA VAL A 182 4.37 -2.63 2.18
C VAL A 182 3.66 -3.49 3.23
N PRO A 183 2.87 -2.90 4.13
CA PRO A 183 2.46 -3.55 5.37
C PRO A 183 1.24 -4.43 5.19
N PHE A 184 1.18 -5.26 4.16
CA PHE A 184 0.04 -6.15 3.91
C PHE A 184 0.49 -7.58 3.68
N ALA A 185 -0.20 -8.50 4.34
CA ALA A 185 0.05 -9.93 4.25
C ALA A 185 -1.28 -10.69 4.26
N ILE A 186 -1.21 -11.99 3.99
CA ILE A 186 -2.35 -12.90 4.09
C ILE A 186 -2.11 -13.86 5.23
N LYS A 187 -3.03 -13.88 6.19
CA LYS A 187 -3.04 -14.86 7.27
C LYS A 187 -4.02 -15.98 6.95
N PHE A 188 -3.56 -17.21 7.03
CA PHE A 188 -4.37 -18.42 6.85
C PHE A 188 -4.93 -18.93 8.19
N ALA A 189 -5.92 -19.81 8.11
CA ALA A 189 -6.57 -20.40 9.28
C ALA A 189 -5.60 -21.27 10.12
N ASP A 190 -4.60 -21.88 9.48
CA ASP A 190 -3.54 -22.65 10.14
C ASP A 190 -2.45 -21.78 10.78
N GLY A 191 -2.63 -20.45 10.77
CA GLY A 191 -1.70 -19.49 11.35
C GLY A 191 -0.57 -19.07 10.42
N LYS A 192 -0.38 -19.71 9.26
CA LYS A 192 0.66 -19.30 8.31
C LYS A 192 0.40 -17.89 7.79
N VAL A 193 1.49 -17.17 7.51
CA VAL A 193 1.45 -15.84 6.92
C VAL A 193 2.18 -15.87 5.58
N SER A 194 1.53 -15.37 4.54
CA SER A 194 2.13 -15.15 3.23
C SER A 194 2.30 -13.66 3.00
N HIS A 195 3.37 -13.27 2.30
CA HIS A 195 3.71 -11.89 1.99
C HIS A 195 3.66 -11.61 0.47
N PRO A 196 2.46 -11.58 -0.15
CA PRO A 196 2.33 -11.34 -1.60
C PRO A 196 3.04 -10.07 -2.08
N THR A 197 3.07 -9.03 -1.25
CA THR A 197 3.70 -7.74 -1.56
C THR A 197 5.22 -7.82 -1.69
N VAL A 198 5.87 -8.72 -0.96
CA VAL A 198 7.32 -8.96 -1.06
C VAL A 198 7.62 -9.75 -2.33
N VAL A 199 6.85 -10.80 -2.59
CA VAL A 199 7.00 -11.61 -3.81
C VAL A 199 6.73 -10.77 -5.06
N ALA A 200 5.68 -9.92 -5.03
CA ALA A 200 5.34 -9.03 -6.13
C ALA A 200 6.47 -8.03 -6.42
N GLN A 201 7.11 -7.44 -5.41
CA GLN A 201 8.28 -6.55 -5.61
C GLN A 201 9.41 -7.28 -6.36
N LYS A 202 9.78 -8.50 -5.91
CA LYS A 202 10.81 -9.31 -6.57
C LYS A 202 10.47 -9.58 -8.04
N ILE A 203 9.22 -9.93 -8.34
CA ILE A 203 8.76 -10.19 -9.71
C ILE A 203 8.78 -8.92 -10.57
N VAL A 204 8.33 -7.78 -10.02
CA VAL A 204 8.36 -6.49 -10.71
C VAL A 204 9.79 -6.04 -11.01
N GLU A 205 10.74 -6.36 -10.13
CA GLU A 205 12.17 -6.08 -10.30
C GLU A 205 12.86 -7.06 -11.26
N GLY A 206 12.18 -8.12 -11.70
CA GLY A 206 12.71 -9.11 -12.63
C GLY A 206 13.51 -10.25 -11.99
N ALA A 207 13.38 -10.49 -10.68
CA ALA A 207 14.02 -11.61 -10.02
C ALA A 207 13.30 -12.95 -10.30
N ASP A 208 14.07 -14.03 -10.45
CA ASP A 208 13.53 -15.38 -10.63
C ASP A 208 12.88 -15.92 -9.35
N VAL A 209 11.71 -16.58 -9.50
CA VAL A 209 10.84 -17.01 -8.38
C VAL A 209 11.52 -18.01 -7.44
N GLU A 210 12.54 -18.75 -7.89
CA GLU A 210 13.31 -19.67 -7.03
C GLU A 210 14.11 -18.92 -5.96
N THR A 211 14.65 -17.73 -6.26
CA THR A 211 15.26 -16.86 -5.25
C THR A 211 14.20 -16.21 -4.34
N ALA A 212 12.95 -16.09 -4.80
CA ALA A 212 11.88 -15.46 -4.04
C ALA A 212 11.38 -16.29 -2.84
N LYS A 213 11.42 -17.63 -2.94
CA LYS A 213 11.03 -18.59 -1.88
C LYS A 213 12.12 -18.84 -0.83
N SER A 214 13.35 -18.43 -1.08
CA SER A 214 14.53 -18.78 -0.26
C SER A 214 14.78 -17.88 0.96
N ALA A 215 13.94 -16.86 1.19
CA ALA A 215 14.10 -15.92 2.30
C ALA A 215 12.84 -15.90 3.17
N ASP A 216 12.58 -17.02 3.86
CA ASP A 216 11.90 -16.95 5.15
C ASP A 216 12.89 -16.31 6.14
N PRO A 217 12.52 -15.24 6.85
CA PRO A 217 13.34 -14.75 7.95
C PRO A 217 13.23 -15.78 9.08
N THR A 218 14.35 -16.42 9.39
CA THR A 218 14.61 -17.01 10.72
C THR A 218 14.45 -15.95 11.80
#